data_AF-A0A351IPP5-F1
#
_entry.id   AF-A0A351IPP5-F1
#
_cell.length_a   1.000
_cell.length_b   1.000
_cell.length_c   1.000
_cell.angle_alpha   90.00
_cell.angle_beta   90.00
_cell.angle_gamma   90.00
#
_symmetry.space_group_name_H-M   'P 1'
#
loop_
_entity.id
_entity.type
_entity.pdbx_description
1 polymer ?
#
loop_
_entity_poly.entity_id
_entity_poly.type
_entity_poly.pdbx_seq_one_letter_code
_entity_poly.pdbx_strand_id
1 'polypeptide(L)'
;MISVAHAFDLQKEELMGRAQTKECSLPRQLAMYLCRKELKRSFKEIGRIFHRDHSTVISGIRKIQKKLDKQDAFLSTSLSQVQKWLKPS
;
A
#
# COMPACT_ATOMS: atom_id res chain seq x y z
N MET A 1 -0.01 0.12 8.07
CA MET A 1 0.28 -1.25 7.56
C MET A 1 -0.76 -2.25 8.04
N ILE A 2 -1.00 -2.35 9.34
CA ILE A 2 -2.03 -3.25 9.92
C ILE A 2 -3.42 -2.97 9.32
N SER A 3 -3.81 -1.70 9.21
CA SER A 3 -5.10 -1.31 8.61
C SER A 3 -5.25 -1.72 7.13
N VAL A 4 -4.14 -1.82 6.38
CA VAL A 4 -4.17 -2.32 4.99
C VAL A 4 -4.27 -3.83 4.98
N ALA A 5 -3.51 -4.52 5.83
CA ALA A 5 -3.58 -5.97 5.96
C ALA A 5 -5.02 -6.42 6.27
N HIS A 6 -5.66 -5.76 7.24
CA HIS A 6 -7.05 -6.02 7.63
C HIS A 6 -8.07 -5.74 6.50
N ALA A 7 -7.90 -4.65 5.74
CA ALA A 7 -8.81 -4.31 4.64
C ALA A 7 -8.75 -5.29 3.46
N PHE A 8 -7.67 -6.07 3.34
CA PHE A 8 -7.46 -7.05 2.29
C PHE A 8 -7.48 -8.49 2.79
N ASP A 9 -7.87 -8.71 4.05
CA ASP A 9 -7.87 -10.02 4.72
C ASP A 9 -6.51 -10.76 4.60
N LEU A 10 -5.43 -9.99 4.75
CA LEU A 10 -4.06 -10.51 4.72
C LEU A 10 -3.43 -10.44 6.11
N GLN A 11 -2.54 -11.39 6.38
CA GLN A 11 -1.61 -11.29 7.49
C GLN A 11 -0.55 -10.22 7.21
N LYS A 12 -0.01 -9.62 8.27
CA LYS A 12 1.05 -8.60 8.15
C LYS A 12 2.27 -9.19 7.43
N GLU A 13 2.57 -10.45 7.68
CA GLU A 13 3.69 -11.20 7.13
C GLU A 13 3.55 -11.36 5.61
N GLU A 14 2.33 -11.53 5.10
CA GLU A 14 2.06 -11.62 3.65
C GLU A 14 2.25 -10.26 2.98
N LEU A 15 1.81 -9.19 3.64
CA LEU A 15 2.04 -7.81 3.18
C LEU A 15 3.53 -7.45 3.14
N MET A 16 4.32 -7.99 4.07
CA MET A 16 5.77 -7.76 4.16
C MET A 16 6.59 -8.79 3.36
N GLY A 17 5.96 -9.89 2.97
CA GLY A 17 6.60 -11.04 2.37
C GLY A 17 7.12 -10.81 0.96
N ARG A 18 7.86 -11.80 0.46
CA ARG A 18 8.43 -11.76 -0.89
C ARG A 18 7.44 -12.08 -2.01
N ALA A 19 6.31 -12.71 -1.69
CA ALA A 19 5.29 -13.14 -2.64
C ALA A 19 4.84 -12.01 -3.56
N GLN A 20 4.82 -12.28 -4.87
CA GLN A 20 4.45 -11.33 -5.93
C GLN A 20 3.07 -11.61 -6.53
N THR A 21 2.28 -12.49 -5.91
CA THR A 21 0.89 -12.75 -6.32
C THR A 21 0.11 -11.44 -6.33
N LYS A 22 -0.87 -11.32 -7.24
CA LYS A 22 -1.68 -10.10 -7.38
C LYS A 22 -2.37 -9.71 -6.07
N GLU A 23 -2.82 -10.73 -5.33
CA GLU A 23 -3.47 -10.63 -4.02
C GLU A 23 -2.57 -9.94 -2.98
N CYS A 24 -1.27 -10.22 -2.97
CA CYS A 24 -0.32 -9.59 -2.04
C CYS A 24 0.30 -8.30 -2.59
N SER A 25 0.46 -8.20 -3.91
CA SER A 25 1.20 -7.11 -4.56
C SER A 25 0.41 -5.80 -4.52
N LEU A 26 -0.90 -5.83 -4.80
CA LEU A 26 -1.73 -4.63 -4.78
C LEU A 26 -1.84 -4.02 -3.37
N PRO A 27 -2.13 -4.79 -2.30
CA PRO A 27 -2.21 -4.25 -0.94
C PRO A 27 -0.86 -3.69 -0.47
N ARG A 28 0.25 -4.36 -0.82
CA ARG A 28 1.60 -3.88 -0.48
C ARG A 28 1.91 -2.54 -1.13
N GLN A 29 1.59 -2.39 -2.42
CA GLN A 29 1.77 -1.12 -3.13
C GLN A 29 0.88 -0.02 -2.54
N LEU A 30 -0.36 -0.34 -2.16
CA LEU A 30 -1.25 0.61 -1.49
C LEU A 30 -0.69 1.04 -0.13
N ALA A 31 -0.15 0.10 0.65
CA ALA A 31 0.50 0.41 1.93
C ALA A 31 1.71 1.34 1.74
N MET A 32 2.55 1.10 0.72
CA MET A 32 3.65 2.00 0.35
C MET A 32 3.16 3.39 -0.04
N TYR A 33 2.09 3.48 -0.84
CA TYR A 33 1.46 4.74 -1.23
C TYR A 33 0.97 5.53 -0.01
N LEU A 34 0.28 4.88 0.92
CA LEU A 34 -0.21 5.52 2.14
C LEU A 34 0.92 5.99 3.05
N CYS A 35 2.00 5.20 3.20
CA CYS A 35 3.18 5.64 3.94
C CYS A 35 3.82 6.89 3.33
N ARG A 36 3.76 7.06 2.01
CA ARG A 36 4.26 8.26 1.34
C ARG A 36 3.31 9.44 1.49
N LYS A 37 2.00 9.23 1.29
CA LYS A 37 0.98 10.29 1.27
C LYS A 37 0.65 10.82 2.65
N GLU A 38 0.38 9.92 3.60
CA GLU A 38 -0.12 10.28 4.94
C GLU A 38 1.05 10.50 5.91
N LEU A 39 2.06 9.63 5.89
CA LEU A 39 3.18 9.66 6.84
C LEU A 39 4.41 10.42 6.33
N LYS A 40 4.35 10.97 5.10
CA LYS A 40 5.42 11.74 4.42
C LYS A 40 6.80 11.08 4.42
N ARG A 41 6.88 9.76 4.60
CA ARG A 41 8.15 9.00 4.63
C ARG A 41 8.88 9.06 3.29
N SER A 42 10.21 9.04 3.31
CA SER A 42 11.02 8.97 2.11
C SER A 42 10.93 7.60 1.42
N PHE A 43 11.21 7.54 0.11
CA PHE A 43 11.22 6.26 -0.62
C PHE A 43 12.24 5.26 -0.04
N LYS A 44 13.37 5.75 0.51
CA LYS A 44 14.37 4.92 1.17
C LYS A 44 13.85 4.33 2.49
N GLU A 45 13.18 5.13 3.32
CA GLU A 45 12.56 4.62 4.55
C GLU A 45 11.46 3.59 4.26
N ILE A 46 10.59 3.86 3.29
CA ILE A 46 9.55 2.92 2.87
C ILE A 46 10.19 1.63 2.34
N GLY A 47 11.26 1.73 1.54
CA GLY A 47 12.00 0.56 1.06
C GLY A 47 12.57 -0.28 2.18
N ARG A 48 13.15 0.36 3.21
CA ARG A 48 13.62 -0.33 4.42
C ARG A 48 12.49 -1.05 5.16
N ILE A 49 11.35 -0.40 5.34
CA ILE A 49 10.18 -1.00 5.99
C ILE A 49 9.74 -2.25 5.24
N PHE A 50 9.52 -2.16 3.93
CA PHE A 50 8.99 -3.28 3.14
C PHE A 50 10.07 -4.26 2.62
N HIS A 51 11.33 -4.10 3.04
CA HIS A 51 12.48 -4.85 2.53
C HIS A 51 12.57 -4.87 0.99
N ARG A 52 12.37 -3.70 0.36
CA ARG A 52 12.43 -3.50 -1.11
C ARG A 52 13.37 -2.37 -1.49
N ASP A 53 13.90 -2.47 -2.70
CA ASP A 53 14.60 -1.35 -3.33
C ASP A 53 13.70 -0.13 -3.46
N HIS A 54 14.26 1.05 -3.19
CA HIS A 54 13.56 2.32 -3.30
C HIS A 54 12.96 2.55 -4.71
N SER A 55 13.60 2.03 -5.76
CA SER A 55 13.07 2.03 -7.13
C SER A 55 11.79 1.20 -7.27
N THR A 56 11.70 0.07 -6.56
CA THR A 56 10.50 -0.77 -6.49
C THR A 56 9.37 -0.04 -5.78
N VAL A 57 9.68 0.67 -4.70
CA VAL A 57 8.71 1.52 -4.00
C VAL A 57 8.16 2.61 -4.92
N ILE A 58 9.03 3.31 -5.66
CA ILE A 58 8.62 4.35 -6.62
C ILE A 58 7.67 3.76 -7.68
N SER A 59 8.03 2.62 -8.28
CA SER A 59 7.19 1.94 -9.27
C SER A 59 5.84 1.52 -8.69
N GLY A 60 5.82 0.96 -7.48
CA GLY A 60 4.59 0.56 -6.79
C GLY A 60 3.65 1.74 -6.52
N ILE A 61 4.19 2.83 -6.00
CA ILE A 61 3.43 4.06 -5.72
C ILE A 61 2.84 4.64 -7.02
N ARG A 62 3.62 4.69 -8.11
CA ARG A 62 3.14 5.16 -9.41
C ARG A 62 2.02 4.28 -9.98
N LYS A 63 2.08 2.96 -9.78
CA LYS A 63 1.00 2.04 -10.20
C LYS A 63 -0.31 2.32 -9.48
N ILE A 64 -0.25 2.58 -8.16
CA ILE A 64 -1.43 2.95 -7.37
C ILE A 64 -1.98 4.30 -7.84
N GLN A 65 -1.15 5.31 -8.03
CA GLN A 65 -1.56 6.61 -8.56
C GLN A 65 -2.28 6.47 -9.90
N LYS A 66 -1.67 5.76 -10.85
CA LYS A 66 -2.28 5.52 -12.17
C LYS A 66 -3.62 4.78 -12.09
N LYS A 67 -3.79 3.87 -11.13
CA LYS A 67 -5.09 3.18 -10.91
C LYS A 67 -6.13 4.12 -10.32
N LEU A 68 -5.75 5.02 -9.41
CA LEU A 68 -6.64 6.04 -8.87
C LEU A 68 -7.05 7.05 -9.94
N ASP A 69 -6.12 7.49 -10.79
CA ASP A 69 -6.41 8.41 -11.90
C ASP A 69 -7.38 7.79 -12.91
N LYS A 70 -7.33 6.46 -13.06
CA LYS A 70 -8.26 5.67 -13.88
C LYS A 70 -9.59 5.35 -13.19
N GLN A 71 -9.81 5.85 -11.97
CA GLN A 71 -11.01 5.58 -11.18
C GLN A 71 -11.29 4.08 -10.99
N ASP A 72 -10.23 3.29 -10.73
CA ASP A 72 -10.37 1.87 -10.40
C ASP A 72 -11.28 1.74 -9.16
N ALA A 73 -12.49 1.22 -9.39
CA ALA A 73 -13.56 1.20 -8.38
C ALA A 73 -13.15 0.39 -7.16
N PHE A 74 -12.54 -0.77 -7.39
CA PHE A 74 -12.06 -1.65 -6.33
C PHE A 74 -11.01 -0.94 -5.46
N LEU A 75 -9.98 -0.36 -6.08
CA LEU A 75 -8.94 0.36 -5.34
C LEU A 75 -9.50 1.54 -4.56
N SER A 76 -10.45 2.27 -5.15
CA SER A 76 -11.09 3.43 -4.50
C SER A 76 -11.86 3.00 -3.25
N THR A 77 -12.65 1.92 -3.35
CA THR A 77 -13.37 1.35 -2.21
C THR A 77 -12.42 0.86 -1.12
N SER A 78 -11.37 0.10 -1.48
CA SER A 78 -10.38 -0.38 -0.51
C SER A 78 -9.64 0.78 0.17
N LEU A 79 -9.31 1.84 -0.58
CA LEU A 79 -8.64 3.02 -0.03
C LEU A 79 -9.53 3.74 0.99
N SER A 80 -10.82 3.93 0.68
CA SER A 80 -11.79 4.51 1.61
C SER A 80 -11.95 3.69 2.88
N GLN A 81 -11.99 2.35 2.76
CA GLN A 81 -12.02 1.47 3.93
C GLN A 81 -10.78 1.67 4.81
N VAL A 82 -9.58 1.59 4.22
CA VAL A 82 -8.32 1.77 4.97
C VAL A 82 -8.25 3.14 5.64
N GLN A 83 -8.68 4.21 4.95
CA GLN A 83 -8.69 5.56 5.51
C GLN A 83 -9.63 5.70 6.71
N LYS A 84 -10.77 5.00 6.70
CA LYS A 84 -11.71 4.98 7.83
C LYS A 84 -11.06 4.45 9.11
N TRP A 85 -10.14 3.49 8.99
CA TRP A 85 -9.37 2.94 10.11
C TRP A 85 -8.15 3.78 10.51
N LEU A 86 -7.69 4.69 9.65
CA LEU A 86 -6.51 5.53 9.89
C LEU A 86 -6.82 6.84 10.61
N LYS A 87 -8.05 7.35 10.49
CA LYS A 87 -8.51 8.53 11.23
C LYS A 87 -9.21 8.05 12.51
N PRO A 88 -8.60 8.16 13.70
CA PRO A 88 -9.38 8.04 14.92
C PRO A 88 -10.40 9.19 14.92
N SER A 89 -11.64 8.86 15.28
CA SER A 89 -12.68 9.85 15.55
C SER A 89 -12.27 10.79 16.68
#